data_AF-T0RUI8-F1
#
_entry.id   AF-T0RUI8-F1
#
_cell.length_a   1.000
_cell.length_b   1.000
_cell.length_c   1.000
_cell.angle_alpha   90.00
_cell.angle_beta   90.00
_cell.angle_gamma   90.00
#
_symmetry.space_group_name_H-M   'P 1'
#
loop_
_entity.id
_entity.type
_entity.pdbx_description
1 polymer ?
#
loop_
_entity_poly.entity_id
_entity_poly.type
_entity_poly.pdbx_seq_one_letter_code
_entity_poly.pdbx_strand_id
1 'polypeptide(L)'
;MKEGINFYNEGHYWMCHEVVEDLWMDHIGDNARYVFWVVIQLATSLYHWEDGNLNGASGMANKAKRKIEFIENNHVESDILEKYLDWSKIKAIVKSIPDKPVLEDFNELSKFKFQDPESWKV
;
A
#
# COMPACT_ATOMS: atom_id res chain seq x y z
N MET A 1 -10.37 -7.70 0.02
CA MET A 1 -9.69 -6.38 -0.09
C MET A 1 -10.24 -5.41 0.94
N LYS A 2 -11.57 -5.23 1.03
CA LYS A 2 -12.22 -4.35 2.02
C LYS A 2 -11.69 -4.53 3.45
N GLU A 3 -11.69 -5.76 3.95
CA GLU A 3 -11.21 -6.08 5.30
C GLU A 3 -9.74 -5.67 5.54
N GLY A 4 -8.83 -6.00 4.61
CA GLY A 4 -7.44 -5.57 4.69
C GLY A 4 -7.29 -4.03 4.72
N ILE A 5 -8.11 -3.32 3.94
CA ILE A 5 -8.13 -1.85 3.97
C ILE A 5 -8.70 -1.30 5.28
N ASN A 6 -9.71 -1.94 5.89
CA ASN A 6 -10.17 -1.56 7.24
C ASN A 6 -9.02 -1.66 8.25
N PHE A 7 -8.28 -2.78 8.24
CA PHE A 7 -7.11 -2.93 9.11
C PHE A 7 -6.02 -1.87 8.85
N TYR A 8 -5.72 -1.56 7.58
CA TYR A 8 -4.79 -0.47 7.26
C TYR A 8 -5.28 0.87 7.83
N ASN A 9 -6.57 1.16 7.65
CA ASN A 9 -7.18 2.40 8.11
C ASN A 9 -7.24 2.49 9.64
N GLU A 10 -7.25 1.37 10.36
CA GLU A 10 -7.20 1.33 11.82
C GLU A 10 -5.76 1.34 12.38
N GLY A 11 -4.75 1.22 11.51
CA GLY A 11 -3.33 1.12 11.92
C GLY A 11 -2.92 -0.32 12.28
N HIS A 12 -3.76 -1.31 12.02
CA HIS A 12 -3.46 -2.73 12.21
C HIS A 12 -2.69 -3.29 10.99
N TYR A 13 -1.49 -2.76 10.74
CA TYR A 13 -0.77 -3.03 9.49
C TYR A 13 -0.38 -4.50 9.32
N TRP A 14 -0.04 -5.21 10.40
CA TRP A 14 0.21 -6.66 10.32
C TRP A 14 -1.04 -7.43 9.89
N MET A 15 -2.22 -7.10 10.43
CA MET A 15 -3.46 -7.76 10.03
C MET A 15 -3.85 -7.43 8.58
N CYS A 16 -3.60 -6.19 8.15
CA CYS A 16 -3.72 -5.82 6.74
C CYS A 16 -2.82 -6.68 5.84
N HIS A 17 -1.55 -6.87 6.22
CA HIS A 17 -0.61 -7.72 5.50
C HIS A 17 -1.19 -9.13 5.29
N GLU A 18 -1.58 -9.81 6.36
CA GLU A 18 -2.07 -11.19 6.30
C GLU A 18 -3.29 -11.30 5.38
N VAL A 19 -4.31 -10.45 5.58
CA VAL A 19 -5.55 -10.49 4.80
C VAL A 19 -5.31 -10.19 3.33
N VAL A 20 -4.40 -9.27 3.01
CA VAL A 20 -4.12 -8.91 1.62
C VAL A 20 -3.19 -9.92 0.96
N GLU A 21 -2.29 -10.58 1.71
CA GLU A 21 -1.44 -11.65 1.20
C GLU A 21 -2.26 -12.88 0.76
N ASP A 22 -3.27 -13.27 1.54
CA ASP A 22 -4.20 -14.35 1.15
C ASP A 22 -4.88 -14.05 -0.19
N LEU A 23 -5.40 -12.83 -0.35
CA LEU A 23 -6.00 -12.38 -1.62
C LEU A 23 -4.97 -12.34 -2.75
N TRP A 24 -3.77 -11.86 -2.47
CA TRP A 24 -2.68 -11.84 -3.43
C TRP A 24 -2.40 -13.25 -3.94
N MET A 25 -2.32 -14.23 -3.05
CA MET A 25 -2.09 -15.65 -3.37
C MET A 25 -3.17 -16.24 -4.28
N ASP A 26 -4.44 -15.91 -4.07
CA ASP A 26 -5.57 -16.44 -4.85
C ASP A 26 -5.69 -15.88 -6.28
N HIS A 27 -5.07 -14.73 -6.57
CA HIS A 27 -5.23 -14.02 -7.86
C HIS A 27 -4.06 -14.28 -8.84
N ILE A 28 -3.64 -15.54 -9.00
CA ILE A 28 -2.58 -15.90 -9.97
C ILE A 28 -3.07 -15.63 -11.40
N GLY A 29 -2.27 -14.89 -12.18
CA GLY A 29 -2.59 -14.57 -13.58
C GLY A 29 -3.47 -13.32 -13.76
N ASP A 30 -3.91 -12.69 -12.67
CA ASP A 30 -4.65 -11.42 -12.70
C ASP A 30 -3.72 -10.23 -12.39
N ASN A 31 -3.83 -9.16 -13.18
CA ASN A 31 -3.10 -7.92 -12.96
C ASN A 31 -3.46 -7.22 -11.63
N ALA A 32 -4.67 -7.46 -11.08
CA ALA A 32 -5.07 -6.97 -9.76
C ALA A 32 -4.09 -7.39 -8.65
N ARG A 33 -3.40 -8.53 -8.83
CA ARG A 33 -2.36 -9.02 -7.93
C ARG A 33 -1.24 -7.99 -7.71
N TYR A 34 -0.93 -7.15 -8.69
CA TYR A 34 0.09 -6.11 -8.51
C TYR A 34 -0.35 -5.02 -7.52
N VAL A 35 -1.64 -4.69 -7.49
CA VAL A 35 -2.20 -3.71 -6.56
C VAL A 35 -2.19 -4.26 -5.13
N PHE A 36 -2.60 -5.52 -4.94
CA PHE A 36 -2.50 -6.19 -3.63
C PHE A 36 -1.07 -6.17 -3.12
N TRP A 37 -0.10 -6.41 -4.01
CA TRP A 37 1.31 -6.40 -3.65
C TRP A 37 1.79 -5.03 -3.16
N VAL A 38 1.31 -3.93 -3.75
CA VAL A 38 1.60 -2.58 -3.25
C VAL A 38 1.04 -2.43 -1.84
N VAL A 39 -0.23 -2.77 -1.61
CA VAL A 39 -0.85 -2.61 -0.29
C VAL A 39 -0.14 -3.43 0.79
N ILE A 40 0.24 -4.67 0.49
CA ILE A 40 1.08 -5.52 1.36
C ILE A 40 2.37 -4.79 1.73
N GLN A 41 3.09 -4.25 0.74
CA GLN A 41 4.36 -3.57 0.98
C GLN A 41 4.19 -2.28 1.80
N LEU A 42 3.11 -1.52 1.59
CA LEU A 42 2.80 -0.34 2.39
C LEU A 42 2.49 -0.70 3.84
N ALA A 43 1.71 -1.76 4.05
CA ALA A 43 1.41 -2.29 5.38
C ALA A 43 2.68 -2.75 6.09
N THR A 44 3.52 -3.57 5.46
CA THR A 44 4.80 -4.00 6.03
C THR A 44 5.75 -2.83 6.30
N SER A 45 5.74 -1.81 5.42
CA SER A 45 6.53 -0.60 5.63
C SER A 45 6.12 0.14 6.91
N LEU A 46 4.82 0.30 7.13
CA LEU A 46 4.30 0.99 8.31
C LEU A 46 4.44 0.16 9.59
N TYR A 47 4.31 -1.17 9.50
CA TYR A 47 4.62 -2.08 10.60
C TYR A 47 6.07 -1.90 11.10
N HIS A 48 7.04 -1.83 10.19
CA HIS A 48 8.43 -1.56 10.57
C HIS A 48 8.65 -0.13 11.09
N TRP A 49 7.93 0.85 10.54
CA TRP A 49 7.99 2.22 11.01
C TRP A 49 7.49 2.37 12.45
N GLU A 50 6.41 1.67 12.83
CA GLU A 50 5.89 1.65 14.21
C GLU A 50 6.92 1.12 15.22
N ASP A 51 7.74 0.16 14.81
CA ASP A 51 8.83 -0.41 15.62
C ASP A 51 10.13 0.45 15.59
N GLY A 52 10.12 1.59 14.88
CA GLY A 52 11.32 2.42 14.68
C GLY A 52 12.38 1.76 13.78
N ASN A 53 12.04 0.66 13.10
CA ASN A 53 12.92 -0.06 12.19
C ASN A 53 12.97 0.65 10.82
N LEU A 54 13.82 1.68 10.73
CA LEU A 54 14.01 2.48 9.52
C LEU A 54 14.45 1.63 8.31
N ASN A 55 15.31 0.63 8.52
CA ASN A 55 15.80 -0.22 7.42
C ASN A 55 14.66 -1.06 6.82
N GLY A 56 13.81 -1.63 7.67
CA GLY A 56 12.62 -2.37 7.24
C GLY A 56 11.62 -1.48 6.52
N ALA A 57 11.31 -0.32 7.10
CA ALA A 57 10.37 0.65 6.52
C ALA A 57 10.85 1.13 5.13
N SER A 58 12.08 1.61 5.04
CA SER A 58 12.69 2.06 3.78
C SER A 58 12.76 0.96 2.73
N GLY A 59 13.13 -0.26 3.14
CA GLY A 59 13.20 -1.41 2.24
C GLY A 59 11.85 -1.73 1.59
N MET A 60 10.75 -1.67 2.36
CA MET A 60 9.41 -1.95 1.84
C MET A 60 8.83 -0.79 1.03
N ALA A 61 9.00 0.45 1.47
CA ALA A 61 8.58 1.62 0.69
C ALA A 61 9.27 1.66 -0.68
N ASN A 62 10.56 1.34 -0.76
CA ASN A 62 11.27 1.28 -2.04
C ASN A 62 10.79 0.13 -2.93
N LYS A 63 10.35 -1.00 -2.36
CA LYS A 63 9.68 -2.06 -3.14
C LYS A 63 8.33 -1.59 -3.67
N ALA A 64 7.55 -0.88 -2.84
CA ALA A 64 6.26 -0.29 -3.23
C ALA A 64 6.43 0.70 -4.38
N LYS A 65 7.40 1.62 -4.32
CA LYS A 65 7.74 2.53 -5.42
C LYS A 65 7.96 1.80 -6.74
N ARG A 66 8.85 0.79 -6.74
CA ARG A 66 9.15 -0.01 -7.95
C ARG A 66 7.91 -0.76 -8.47
N LYS A 67 7.04 -1.22 -7.58
CA LYS A 67 5.80 -1.91 -7.97
C LYS A 67 4.78 -0.94 -8.56
N ILE A 68 4.67 0.27 -8.02
CA ILE A 68 3.86 1.36 -8.57
C ILE A 68 4.37 1.73 -9.97
N GLU A 69 5.67 1.93 -10.16
CA GLU A 69 6.26 2.21 -11.48
C GLU A 69 5.97 1.10 -12.49
N PHE A 70 6.03 -0.16 -12.05
CA PHE A 70 5.65 -1.29 -12.88
C PHE A 70 4.17 -1.23 -13.30
N ILE A 71 3.26 -0.92 -12.38
CA ILE A 71 1.82 -0.78 -12.65
C ILE A 71 1.56 0.33 -13.67
N GLU A 72 2.22 1.48 -13.51
CA GLU A 72 2.12 2.63 -14.43
C GLU A 72 2.63 2.27 -15.84
N ASN A 73 3.83 1.67 -15.92
CA ASN A 73 4.46 1.32 -17.20
C ASN A 73 3.73 0.20 -17.97
N ASN A 74 2.97 -0.64 -17.27
CA ASN A 74 2.19 -1.73 -17.87
C ASN A 74 0.71 -1.38 -18.02
N HIS A 75 0.31 -0.13 -17.77
CA HIS A 75 -1.08 0.34 -17.89
C HIS A 75 -2.10 -0.55 -17.15
N VAL A 76 -1.73 -1.03 -15.96
CA VAL A 76 -2.61 -1.85 -15.10
C VAL A 76 -3.66 -1.00 -14.39
N GLU A 77 -3.45 0.32 -14.33
CA GLU A 77 -4.32 1.25 -13.63
C GLU A 77 -5.72 1.32 -14.26
N SER A 78 -6.72 1.53 -13.41
CA SER A 78 -8.11 1.69 -13.81
C SER A 78 -8.81 2.67 -12.87
N ASP A 79 -9.95 3.21 -13.31
CA ASP A 79 -10.73 4.20 -12.53
C ASP A 79 -11.14 3.68 -11.14
N ILE A 80 -11.23 2.36 -10.96
CA ILE A 80 -11.54 1.75 -9.66
C ILE A 80 -10.42 1.98 -8.64
N LEU A 81 -9.15 2.08 -9.07
CA LEU A 81 -8.04 2.33 -8.16
C LEU A 81 -8.13 3.74 -7.60
N GLU A 82 -8.44 4.72 -8.45
CA GLU A 82 -8.65 6.09 -7.97
C GLU A 82 -9.85 6.15 -7.05
N LYS A 83 -10.98 5.60 -7.48
CA LYS A 83 -12.25 5.64 -6.74
C LYS A 83 -12.18 4.98 -5.35
N TYR A 84 -11.48 3.85 -5.23
CA TYR A 84 -11.51 3.04 -4.00
C TYR A 84 -10.20 3.10 -3.20
N LEU A 85 -9.08 3.46 -3.82
CA LEU A 85 -7.77 3.44 -3.16
C LEU A 85 -7.07 4.80 -3.13
N ASP A 86 -7.72 5.89 -3.58
CA ASP A 86 -7.09 7.22 -3.74
C ASP A 86 -5.73 7.10 -4.44
N TRP A 87 -5.70 6.32 -5.53
CA TRP A 87 -4.48 5.80 -6.10
C TRP A 87 -3.44 6.88 -6.43
N SER A 88 -3.87 8.00 -7.01
CA SER A 88 -2.99 9.13 -7.30
C SER A 88 -2.34 9.71 -6.05
N LYS A 89 -3.09 9.79 -4.94
CA LYS A 89 -2.60 10.32 -3.66
C LYS A 89 -1.59 9.37 -3.02
N ILE A 90 -1.89 8.08 -2.94
CA ILE A 90 -0.94 7.12 -2.35
C ILE A 90 0.35 7.02 -3.19
N LYS A 91 0.26 7.10 -4.52
CA LYS A 91 1.44 7.18 -5.38
C LYS A 91 2.29 8.41 -5.09
N ALA A 92 1.67 9.57 -4.93
CA ALA A 92 2.39 10.82 -4.62
C ALA A 92 3.12 10.72 -3.28
N ILE A 93 2.45 10.19 -2.24
CA ILE A 93 3.04 9.99 -0.90
C ILE A 93 4.21 9.01 -0.96
N VAL A 94 4.04 7.86 -1.60
CA VAL A 94 5.09 6.84 -1.66
C VAL A 94 6.30 7.32 -2.47
N LYS A 95 6.07 8.11 -3.52
CA LYS A 95 7.13 8.73 -4.33
C LYS A 95 7.81 9.92 -3.66
N SER A 96 7.18 10.56 -2.67
CA SER A 96 7.79 11.68 -1.92
C SER A 96 8.82 11.22 -0.89
N ILE A 97 8.74 9.98 -0.40
CA ILE A 97 9.74 9.37 0.48
C ILE A 97 11.09 9.33 -0.26
N PRO A 98 12.18 9.89 0.25
CA PRO A 98 13.49 9.89 -0.43
C PRO A 98 14.14 8.49 -0.41
N ASP A 99 15.21 8.29 -1.19
CA ASP A 99 15.94 7.00 -1.24
C ASP A 99 16.70 6.68 0.06
N LYS A 100 17.09 7.73 0.79
CA LYS A 100 17.73 7.66 2.11
C LYS A 100 16.85 8.39 3.13
N PRO A 101 15.72 7.79 3.54
CA PRO A 101 14.78 8.45 4.42
C PRO A 101 15.22 8.42 5.88
N VAL A 102 14.65 9.33 6.67
CA VAL A 102 14.53 9.24 8.13
C VAL A 102 13.11 8.77 8.48
N LEU A 103 12.85 8.45 9.76
CA LEU A 103 11.52 7.94 10.17
C LEU A 103 10.41 8.98 9.93
N GLU A 104 10.73 10.27 10.03
CA GLU A 104 9.79 11.36 9.84
C GLU A 104 9.28 11.46 8.40
N ASP A 105 10.03 10.97 7.41
CA ASP A 105 9.61 10.96 6.01
C ASP A 105 8.39 10.05 5.76
N PHE A 106 8.12 9.10 6.69
CA PHE A 106 6.96 8.20 6.62
C PHE A 106 5.72 8.79 7.30
N ASN A 107 5.81 9.96 7.93
CA ASN A 107 4.69 10.57 8.68
C ASN A 107 3.47 10.86 7.81
N GLU A 108 3.66 11.17 6.53
CA GLU A 108 2.53 11.37 5.62
C GLU A 108 1.87 10.03 5.27
N LEU A 109 2.67 9.00 5.03
CA LEU A 109 2.19 7.64 4.79
C LEU A 109 1.46 7.06 6.01
N SER A 110 1.94 7.30 7.23
CA SER A 110 1.29 6.78 8.45
C SER A 110 -0.03 7.47 8.78
N LYS A 111 -0.23 8.70 8.29
CA LYS A 111 -1.50 9.45 8.40
C LYS A 111 -2.46 9.17 7.25
N PHE A 112 -1.98 8.54 6.18
CA PHE A 112 -2.82 8.19 5.04
C PHE A 112 -3.84 7.12 5.44
N LYS A 113 -5.06 7.31 4.94
CA LYS A 113 -6.16 6.36 5.04
C LYS A 113 -6.76 6.23 3.65
N PHE A 114 -7.01 5.00 3.22
CA PHE A 114 -7.74 4.72 2.00
C PHE A 114 -9.22 5.10 2.17
N GLN A 115 -9.92 5.23 1.05
CA GLN A 115 -11.37 5.44 1.06
C GLN A 115 -12.08 4.35 1.87
N ASP A 116 -13.06 4.75 2.68
CA ASP A 116 -13.82 3.85 3.55
C ASP A 116 -14.42 2.68 2.75
N PRO A 117 -13.97 1.43 3.00
CA PRO A 117 -14.44 0.23 2.31
C PRO A 117 -15.96 -0.03 2.40
N GLU A 118 -16.61 0.48 3.44
CA GLU A 118 -18.07 0.37 3.60
C GLU A 118 -18.82 1.20 2.54
N SER A 119 -18.19 2.24 2.01
CA SER A 119 -18.75 3.07 0.94
C SER A 119 -18.63 2.44 -0.46
N TRP A 120 -17.84 1.38 -0.62
CA TRP A 120 -17.56 0.79 -1.92
C TRP A 120 -18.77 -0.01 -2.42
N LYS A 121 -19.33 0.44 -3.55
CA LYS A 121 -20.43 -0.26 -4.23
C LYS A 121 -19.92 -1.59 -4.79
N VAL A 122 -20.61 -2.67 -4.43
CA VAL A 122 -20.45 -4.02 -5.00
C VAL A 122 -21.13 -4.09 -6.36
#